data_AF-A0A5C4QRL6-F1
#
_entry.id   AF-A0A5C4QRL6-F1
#
_cell.length_a   1.000
_cell.length_b   1.000
_cell.length_c   1.000
_cell.angle_alpha   90.00
_cell.angle_beta   90.00
_cell.angle_gamma   90.00
#
_symmetry.space_group_name_H-M   'P 1'
#
loop_
_entity.id
_entity.type
_entity.pdbx_description
1 polymer ?
#
loop_
_entity_poly.entity_id
_entity_poly.type
_entity_poly.pdbx_seq_one_letter_code
_entity_poly.pdbx_strand_id
1 'polypeptide(L)'
;MIARFKDLCLDATDPLALGGFWARILDGDVADAGDDDTRVDPRSARSKAESIWVNKVPEPRVGKTRVHLDLRLADAEPAALLAAGARLVREPAGDATWWVLVDPEGNEFCAFEAREGTGPGPFELVVDSADPAAQATWWAGVLGGTVEHESTVSSVLGAAGFPWDYWVFAEVPEPKTVKNRLHWDVALTDPEPMALIAAGATLLREPLDEAHWWWVLADPEGNEFCAFAPRPTG
;
A
#
# COMPACT_ATOMS: atom_id res chain seq x y z
N MET A 1 -20.88 -1.91 1.36
CA MET A 1 -19.50 -2.42 1.28
C MET A 1 -19.44 -3.37 0.10
N ILE A 2 -18.57 -3.07 -0.86
CA ILE A 2 -18.40 -3.76 -2.14
C ILE A 2 -17.27 -4.79 -2.06
N ALA A 3 -16.22 -4.49 -1.28
CA ALA A 3 -15.05 -5.34 -1.12
C ALA A 3 -14.45 -5.20 0.28
N ARG A 4 -13.42 -6.00 0.56
CA ARG A 4 -12.56 -5.94 1.74
C ARG A 4 -11.11 -5.81 1.29
N PHE A 5 -10.28 -5.02 1.97
CA PHE A 5 -8.84 -5.03 1.73
C PHE A 5 -8.29 -6.45 1.91
N LYS A 6 -7.36 -6.86 1.06
CA LYS A 6 -6.85 -8.25 1.01
C LYS A 6 -5.36 -8.29 1.31
N ASP A 7 -4.55 -7.66 0.47
CA ASP A 7 -3.08 -7.67 0.54
C ASP A 7 -2.51 -6.33 0.04
N LEU A 8 -1.27 -6.02 0.44
CA LEU A 8 -0.45 -4.99 -0.19
C LEU A 8 0.56 -5.65 -1.12
N CYS A 9 0.73 -5.06 -2.30
CA CYS A 9 1.58 -5.59 -3.36
C CYS A 9 2.63 -4.54 -3.76
N LEU A 10 3.88 -4.96 -3.90
CA LEU A 10 5.04 -4.15 -4.21
C LEU A 10 5.76 -4.75 -5.41
N ASP A 11 5.70 -4.07 -6.55
CA ASP A 11 6.43 -4.46 -7.74
C ASP A 11 7.93 -4.28 -7.54
N ALA A 12 8.71 -5.31 -7.92
CA ALA A 12 10.15 -5.36 -7.77
C ALA A 12 10.84 -5.95 -9.01
N THR A 13 11.99 -5.37 -9.38
CA THR A 13 12.93 -6.00 -10.32
C THR A 13 13.74 -7.12 -9.68
N ASP A 14 13.94 -7.09 -8.36
CA ASP A 14 14.53 -8.17 -7.57
C ASP A 14 13.70 -8.43 -6.30
N PRO A 15 12.64 -9.26 -6.39
CA PRO A 15 11.74 -9.52 -5.27
C PRO A 15 12.41 -10.10 -4.03
N LEU A 16 13.42 -10.95 -4.20
CA LEU A 16 14.14 -11.53 -3.06
C LEU A 16 14.98 -10.47 -2.34
N ALA A 17 15.70 -9.63 -3.08
CA ALA A 17 16.48 -8.55 -2.48
C ALA A 17 15.58 -7.51 -1.79
N LEU A 18 14.49 -7.09 -2.46
CA LEU A 18 13.58 -6.08 -1.94
C LEU A 18 12.74 -6.63 -0.77
N GLY A 19 12.24 -7.86 -0.88
CA GLY A 19 11.55 -8.55 0.21
C GLY A 19 12.47 -8.78 1.41
N GLY A 20 13.72 -9.16 1.19
CA GLY A 20 14.72 -9.27 2.25
C GLY A 20 15.04 -7.96 2.95
N PHE A 21 14.99 -6.83 2.24
CA PHE A 21 15.10 -5.50 2.82
C PHE A 21 13.90 -5.18 3.73
N TRP A 22 12.68 -5.32 3.21
CA TRP A 22 11.46 -5.02 3.96
C TRP A 22 11.27 -5.96 5.16
N ALA A 23 11.62 -7.24 5.05
CA ALA A 23 11.59 -8.17 6.17
C ALA A 23 12.53 -7.77 7.31
N ARG A 24 13.72 -7.21 7.02
CA ARG A 24 14.59 -6.68 8.09
C ARG A 24 13.98 -5.47 8.81
N ILE A 25 13.33 -4.58 8.06
CA ILE A 25 12.70 -3.37 8.62
C ILE A 25 11.47 -3.71 9.46
N LEU A 26 10.66 -4.67 8.99
CA LEU A 26 9.37 -5.02 9.58
C LEU A 26 9.46 -6.13 10.62
N ASP A 27 10.68 -6.52 11.03
CA ASP A 27 10.92 -7.70 11.87
C ASP A 27 10.16 -8.94 11.35
N GLY A 28 10.25 -9.18 10.06
CA GLY A 28 9.48 -10.19 9.34
C GLY A 28 10.32 -11.33 8.79
N ASP A 29 9.62 -12.36 8.35
CA ASP A 29 10.18 -13.46 7.57
C ASP A 29 9.93 -13.24 6.08
N VAL A 30 10.82 -13.79 5.26
CA VAL A 30 10.69 -13.79 3.80
C VAL A 30 10.27 -15.18 3.36
N ALA A 31 9.19 -15.29 2.61
CA ALA A 31 8.72 -16.53 2.01
C ALA A 31 8.83 -16.46 0.48
N ASP A 32 9.26 -17.57 -0.13
CA ASP A 32 9.09 -17.80 -1.56
C ASP A 32 7.59 -17.89 -1.88
N ALA A 33 7.12 -17.08 -2.82
CA ALA A 33 5.72 -17.02 -3.22
C ALA A 33 5.44 -17.70 -4.57
N GLY A 34 6.46 -18.29 -5.20
CA GLY A 34 6.37 -18.80 -6.57
C GLY A 34 6.48 -17.71 -7.63
N ASP A 35 6.63 -18.07 -8.90
CA ASP A 35 6.68 -17.14 -10.05
C ASP A 35 7.72 -16.00 -9.91
N ASP A 36 8.85 -16.30 -9.26
CA ASP A 36 9.91 -15.35 -8.87
C ASP A 36 9.46 -14.26 -7.87
N ASP A 37 8.24 -14.35 -7.35
CA ASP A 37 7.69 -13.47 -6.33
C ASP A 37 8.18 -13.87 -4.94
N THR A 38 8.07 -12.93 -4.02
CA THR A 38 8.40 -13.11 -2.62
C THR A 38 7.30 -12.51 -1.76
N ARG A 39 7.14 -12.99 -0.53
CA ARG A 39 6.20 -12.42 0.43
C ARG A 39 6.91 -12.09 1.74
N VAL A 40 6.69 -10.89 2.24
CA VAL A 40 7.17 -10.45 3.55
C VAL A 40 6.05 -10.64 4.57
N ASP A 41 6.35 -11.38 5.63
CA ASP A 41 5.43 -11.65 6.73
C ASP A 41 5.96 -11.00 8.02
N PRO A 42 5.48 -9.80 8.41
CA PRO A 42 5.87 -9.19 9.68
C PRO A 42 5.54 -10.12 10.85
N ARG A 43 6.47 -10.38 11.77
CA ARG A 43 6.21 -11.26 12.92
C ARG A 43 5.15 -10.69 13.88
N SER A 44 5.00 -9.37 13.90
CA SER A 44 3.98 -8.66 14.67
C SER A 44 2.62 -8.58 13.97
N ALA A 45 2.47 -9.18 12.77
CA ALA A 45 1.25 -9.08 11.98
C ALA A 45 0.03 -9.56 12.77
N ARG A 46 -1.00 -8.73 12.85
CA ARG A 46 -2.29 -9.06 13.50
C ARG A 46 -3.24 -9.77 12.54
N SER A 47 -2.98 -9.67 11.25
CA SER A 47 -3.73 -10.37 10.21
C SER A 47 -2.86 -10.63 8.98
N LYS A 48 -3.29 -11.55 8.11
CA LYS A 48 -2.60 -11.82 6.84
C LYS A 48 -2.54 -10.62 5.90
N ALA A 49 -3.43 -9.63 6.08
CA ALA A 49 -3.43 -8.42 5.25
C ALA A 49 -2.21 -7.51 5.48
N GLU A 50 -1.45 -7.75 6.55
CA GLU A 50 -0.16 -7.07 6.80
C GLU A 50 1.01 -7.70 6.05
N SER A 51 0.81 -8.86 5.42
CA SER A 51 1.80 -9.41 4.50
C SER A 51 1.95 -8.50 3.28
N ILE A 52 3.20 -8.32 2.84
CA ILE A 52 3.51 -7.57 1.62
C ILE A 52 3.95 -8.55 0.56
N TRP A 53 3.18 -8.66 -0.52
CA TRP A 53 3.58 -9.37 -1.71
C TRP A 53 4.59 -8.53 -2.47
N VAL A 54 5.69 -9.14 -2.89
CA VAL A 54 6.74 -8.49 -3.66
C VAL A 54 6.76 -9.18 -5.01
N ASN A 55 6.19 -8.54 -6.02
CA ASN A 55 5.90 -9.15 -7.31
C ASN A 55 6.98 -8.84 -8.34
N LYS A 56 7.45 -9.86 -9.06
CA LYS A 56 8.44 -9.73 -10.11
C LYS A 56 7.87 -8.94 -11.28
N VAL A 57 8.55 -7.85 -11.63
CA VAL A 57 8.32 -7.15 -12.89
C VAL A 57 9.65 -6.88 -13.62
N PRO A 58 9.67 -6.88 -14.95
CA PRO A 58 10.91 -6.69 -15.69
C PRO A 58 11.36 -5.22 -15.74
N GLU A 59 10.43 -4.27 -15.63
CA GLU A 59 10.76 -2.85 -15.72
C GLU A 59 11.18 -2.26 -14.35
N PRO A 60 12.25 -1.45 -14.33
CA PRO A 60 12.59 -0.65 -13.15
C PRO A 60 11.55 0.45 -12.91
N ARG A 61 11.52 0.98 -11.68
CA ARG A 61 10.74 2.17 -11.34
C ARG A 61 11.17 3.36 -12.22
N VAL A 62 10.18 4.12 -12.70
CA VAL A 62 10.38 5.36 -13.44
C VAL A 62 9.57 6.47 -12.78
N GLY A 63 10.20 7.62 -12.52
CA GLY A 63 9.51 8.79 -11.97
C GLY A 63 9.03 8.60 -10.52
N LYS A 64 8.20 9.53 -10.04
CA LYS A 64 7.61 9.49 -8.70
C LYS A 64 6.41 8.52 -8.67
N THR A 65 6.39 7.64 -7.69
CA THR A 65 5.25 6.77 -7.34
C THR A 65 4.38 7.45 -6.30
N ARG A 66 3.06 7.20 -6.32
CA ARG A 66 2.09 7.89 -5.47
C ARG A 66 1.78 7.21 -4.15
N VAL A 67 2.14 5.93 -4.04
CA VAL A 67 1.74 5.09 -2.93
C VAL A 67 2.98 4.75 -2.11
N HIS A 68 2.90 4.98 -0.79
CA HIS A 68 3.97 4.65 0.14
C HIS A 68 3.43 4.26 1.52
N LEU A 69 4.30 3.65 2.32
CA LEU A 69 4.02 3.34 3.71
C LEU A 69 4.61 4.40 4.64
N ASP A 70 3.88 4.68 5.70
CA ASP A 70 4.37 5.45 6.83
C ASP A 70 4.63 4.52 8.00
N LEU A 71 5.87 4.58 8.52
CA LEU A 71 6.36 3.71 9.56
C LEU A 71 6.57 4.49 10.87
N ARG A 72 6.21 3.88 12.00
CA ARG A 72 6.70 4.30 13.32
C ARG A 72 8.06 3.69 13.56
N LEU A 73 9.00 4.51 14.01
CA LEU A 73 10.34 4.07 14.38
C LEU A 73 10.35 3.36 15.74
N ALA A 74 11.27 2.41 15.90
CA ALA A 74 11.55 1.79 17.19
C ALA A 74 12.39 2.70 18.10
N ASP A 75 13.21 3.57 17.49
CA ASP A 75 14.10 4.52 18.13
C ASP A 75 13.76 5.95 17.71
N ALA A 76 14.34 6.96 18.35
CA ALA A 76 14.10 8.36 18.01
C ALA A 76 14.60 8.76 16.61
N GLU A 77 15.51 8.00 16.02
CA GLU A 77 16.18 8.31 14.75
C GLU A 77 16.15 7.07 13.82
N PRO A 78 16.16 7.25 12.49
CA PRO A 78 16.02 6.15 11.52
C PRO A 78 17.30 5.31 11.33
N ALA A 79 18.20 5.28 12.33
CA ALA A 79 19.52 4.63 12.21
C ALA A 79 19.42 3.15 11.82
N ALA A 80 18.43 2.42 12.37
CA ALA A 80 18.17 1.02 12.03
C ALA A 80 17.73 0.85 10.56
N LEU A 81 16.90 1.77 10.05
CA LEU A 81 16.46 1.76 8.65
C LEU A 81 17.65 1.99 7.70
N LEU A 82 18.51 2.96 8.02
CA LEU A 82 19.72 3.25 7.26
C LEU A 82 20.68 2.06 7.27
N ALA A 83 20.88 1.42 8.42
CA ALA A 83 21.69 0.21 8.55
C ALA A 83 21.12 -0.98 7.76
N ALA A 84 19.80 -1.07 7.61
CA ALA A 84 19.13 -2.11 6.81
C ALA A 84 19.27 -1.90 5.29
N GLY A 85 19.70 -0.71 4.86
CA GLY A 85 19.96 -0.35 3.46
C GLY A 85 19.08 0.78 2.93
N ALA A 86 18.25 1.42 3.76
CA ALA A 86 17.45 2.55 3.32
C ALA A 86 18.35 3.75 3.07
N ARG A 87 17.98 4.60 2.11
CA ARG A 87 18.70 5.85 1.85
C ARG A 87 17.83 7.04 2.23
N LEU A 88 18.39 7.95 3.02
CA LEU A 88 17.74 9.20 3.38
C LEU A 88 17.55 10.09 2.14
N VAL A 89 16.34 10.63 1.97
CA VAL A 89 15.98 11.63 0.97
C VAL A 89 15.82 12.99 1.63
N ARG A 90 15.15 13.03 2.80
CA ARG A 90 14.83 14.28 3.50
C ARG A 90 14.78 14.06 5.01
N GLU A 91 15.41 14.95 5.75
CA GLU A 91 15.29 15.03 7.22
C GLU A 91 14.05 15.85 7.62
N PRO A 92 13.54 15.66 8.85
CA PRO A 92 12.56 16.56 9.45
C PRO A 92 13.05 18.01 9.39
N ALA A 93 12.18 18.91 8.91
CA ALA A 93 12.48 20.33 8.80
C ALA A 93 11.20 21.16 8.77
N GLY A 94 11.19 22.26 9.53
CA GLY A 94 10.02 23.12 9.67
C GLY A 94 8.84 22.34 10.25
N ASP A 95 7.69 22.41 9.56
CA ASP A 95 6.45 21.73 9.99
C ASP A 95 6.44 20.23 9.64
N ALA A 96 7.38 19.75 8.83
CA ALA A 96 7.49 18.34 8.52
C ALA A 96 8.36 17.63 9.55
N THR A 97 7.73 16.83 10.40
CA THR A 97 8.34 16.17 11.57
C THR A 97 8.87 14.76 11.30
N TRP A 98 8.91 14.32 10.05
CA TRP A 98 9.26 12.95 9.65
C TRP A 98 10.40 12.90 8.64
N TRP A 99 11.07 11.76 8.59
CA TRP A 99 12.08 11.47 7.58
C TRP A 99 11.40 10.90 6.33
N VAL A 100 11.92 11.26 5.15
CA VAL A 100 11.61 10.57 3.90
C VAL A 100 12.82 9.75 3.51
N LEU A 101 12.62 8.45 3.32
CA LEU A 101 13.64 7.50 2.92
C LEU A 101 13.23 6.81 1.62
N VAL A 102 14.18 6.14 0.99
CA VAL A 102 13.90 5.20 -0.09
C VAL A 102 14.46 3.82 0.20
N ASP A 103 13.75 2.82 -0.30
CA ASP A 103 14.21 1.44 -0.35
C ASP A 103 15.27 1.22 -1.45
N PRO A 104 15.84 0.01 -1.58
CA PRO A 104 16.85 -0.30 -2.61
C PRO A 104 16.40 -0.11 -4.06
N GLU A 105 15.09 -0.14 -4.36
CA GLU A 105 14.55 0.11 -5.69
C GLU A 105 14.09 1.57 -5.89
N GLY A 106 14.27 2.41 -4.88
CA GLY A 106 13.95 3.83 -4.93
C GLY A 106 12.49 4.16 -4.63
N ASN A 107 11.72 3.24 -4.04
CA ASN A 107 10.37 3.56 -3.55
C ASN A 107 10.48 4.38 -2.26
N GLU A 108 9.79 5.51 -2.23
CA GLU A 108 9.75 6.38 -1.05
C GLU A 108 8.88 5.77 0.05
N PHE A 109 9.26 6.01 1.29
CA PHE A 109 8.46 5.74 2.48
C PHE A 109 8.85 6.74 3.57
N CYS A 110 7.93 7.01 4.50
CA CYS A 110 8.17 7.95 5.59
C CYS A 110 8.41 7.21 6.90
N ALA A 111 9.21 7.82 7.77
CA ALA A 111 9.45 7.35 9.12
C ALA A 111 9.12 8.44 10.12
N PHE A 112 8.37 8.08 11.15
CA PHE A 112 7.89 8.96 12.20
C PHE A 112 8.38 8.47 13.54
N GLU A 113 8.66 9.40 14.45
CA GLU A 113 8.85 9.04 15.86
C GLU A 113 7.60 8.32 16.39
N ALA A 114 7.81 7.28 17.20
CA ALA A 114 6.71 6.60 17.86
C ALA A 114 6.00 7.55 18.84
N ARG A 115 4.66 7.51 18.83
CA ARG A 115 3.85 8.18 19.86
C ARG A 115 3.76 7.29 21.10
N GLU A 116 3.55 7.90 22.26
CA GLU A 116 3.34 7.15 23.51
C GLU A 116 2.23 6.10 23.34
N GLY A 117 2.51 4.86 23.73
CA GLY A 117 1.56 3.74 23.62
C GLY A 117 1.49 3.07 22.23
N THR A 118 2.31 3.49 21.27
CA THR A 118 2.38 2.86 19.93
C THR A 118 3.64 2.01 19.75
N GLY A 119 3.58 0.99 18.90
CA GLY A 119 4.72 0.15 18.53
C GLY A 119 5.31 0.54 17.15
N PRO A 120 6.53 0.08 16.84
CA PRO A 120 7.16 0.31 15.54
C PRO A 120 6.45 -0.47 14.42
N GLY A 121 6.68 -0.04 13.18
CA GLY A 121 6.12 -0.66 11.97
C GLY A 121 5.11 0.23 11.25
N PRO A 122 4.46 -0.27 10.19
CA PRO A 122 3.57 0.54 9.38
C PRO A 122 2.30 0.88 10.15
N PHE A 123 1.87 2.12 10.01
CA PHE A 123 0.62 2.61 10.61
C PHE A 123 -0.26 3.36 9.61
N GLU A 124 0.28 3.80 8.47
CA GLU A 124 -0.50 4.37 7.37
C GLU A 124 -0.10 3.80 6.02
N LEU A 125 -1.09 3.67 5.15
CA LEU A 125 -0.90 3.57 3.70
C LEU A 125 -1.27 4.92 3.10
N VAL A 126 -0.32 5.58 2.47
CA VAL A 126 -0.49 6.93 1.93
C VAL A 126 -0.59 6.88 0.41
N VAL A 127 -1.56 7.62 -0.13
CA VAL A 127 -1.81 7.76 -1.57
C VAL A 127 -1.85 9.25 -1.93
N ASP A 128 -0.91 9.69 -2.76
CA ASP A 128 -0.96 11.02 -3.37
C ASP A 128 -2.22 11.15 -4.23
N SER A 129 -3.01 12.20 -3.99
CA SER A 129 -4.33 12.39 -4.56
C SER A 129 -4.59 13.86 -4.92
N ALA A 130 -5.19 14.08 -6.09
CA ALA A 130 -5.58 15.41 -6.55
C ALA A 130 -6.84 15.92 -5.84
N ASP A 131 -7.73 15.02 -5.40
CA ASP A 131 -8.88 15.32 -4.54
C ASP A 131 -8.95 14.29 -3.38
N PRO A 132 -8.21 14.54 -2.29
CA PRO A 132 -8.16 13.63 -1.14
C PRO A 132 -9.53 13.30 -0.56
N ALA A 133 -10.44 14.28 -0.52
CA ALA A 133 -11.76 14.09 0.06
C ALA A 133 -12.63 13.18 -0.80
N ALA A 134 -12.60 13.36 -2.12
CA ALA A 134 -13.30 12.47 -3.05
C ALA A 134 -12.75 11.05 -3.01
N GLN A 135 -11.42 10.89 -2.98
CA GLN A 135 -10.78 9.58 -2.93
C GLN A 135 -11.04 8.83 -1.63
N ALA A 136 -10.90 9.49 -0.48
CA ALA A 136 -11.22 8.90 0.81
C ALA A 136 -12.70 8.49 0.88
N THR A 137 -13.61 9.34 0.39
CA THR A 137 -15.05 9.04 0.34
C THR A 137 -15.34 7.83 -0.55
N TRP A 138 -14.67 7.74 -1.71
CA TRP A 138 -14.84 6.62 -2.62
C TRP A 138 -14.39 5.31 -2.00
N TRP A 139 -13.17 5.28 -1.45
CA TRP A 139 -12.62 4.08 -0.79
C TRP A 139 -13.42 3.69 0.45
N ALA A 140 -13.93 4.65 1.23
CA ALA A 140 -14.86 4.37 2.33
C ALA A 140 -16.20 3.80 1.83
N GLY A 141 -16.68 4.21 0.66
CA GLY A 141 -17.86 3.61 0.02
C GLY A 141 -17.63 2.16 -0.41
N VAL A 142 -16.44 1.86 -0.93
CA VAL A 142 -16.03 0.52 -1.37
C VAL A 142 -15.82 -0.42 -0.18
N LEU A 143 -15.00 -0.02 0.79
CA LEU A 143 -14.54 -0.88 1.88
C LEU A 143 -15.29 -0.68 3.20
N GLY A 144 -16.20 0.29 3.27
CA GLY A 144 -16.74 0.78 4.54
C GLY A 144 -15.72 1.66 5.28
N GLY A 145 -16.00 1.96 6.54
CA GLY A 145 -15.19 2.84 7.37
C GLY A 145 -15.74 4.27 7.45
N THR A 146 -15.01 5.15 8.10
CA THR A 146 -15.32 6.57 8.27
C THR A 146 -14.22 7.43 7.68
N VAL A 147 -14.60 8.57 7.12
CA VAL A 147 -13.65 9.54 6.58
C VAL A 147 -13.42 10.65 7.59
N GLU A 148 -12.15 10.96 7.82
CA GLU A 148 -11.69 12.13 8.55
C GLU A 148 -10.97 13.07 7.59
N HIS A 149 -11.11 14.38 7.79
CA HIS A 149 -10.48 15.41 6.96
C HIS A 149 -9.65 16.33 7.86
N GLU A 150 -8.37 16.50 7.53
CA GLU A 150 -7.45 17.38 8.25
C GLU A 150 -6.60 18.15 7.25
N SER A 151 -6.78 19.47 7.18
CA SER A 151 -6.02 20.35 6.27
C SER A 151 -6.07 19.85 4.82
N THR A 152 -4.94 19.38 4.29
CA THR A 152 -4.76 18.89 2.91
C THR A 152 -4.77 17.36 2.81
N VAL A 153 -5.16 16.66 3.87
CA VAL A 153 -5.24 15.19 3.90
C VAL A 153 -6.64 14.72 4.25
N SER A 154 -7.01 13.55 3.74
CA SER A 154 -8.24 12.85 4.09
C SER A 154 -7.93 11.39 4.35
N SER A 155 -8.45 10.83 5.43
CA SER A 155 -8.11 9.49 5.88
C SER A 155 -9.34 8.62 6.01
N VAL A 156 -9.25 7.36 5.57
CA VAL A 156 -10.26 6.34 5.85
C VAL A 156 -9.82 5.53 7.07
N LEU A 157 -10.69 5.47 8.07
CA LEU A 157 -10.50 4.71 9.30
C LEU A 157 -11.49 3.55 9.36
N GLY A 158 -11.05 2.41 9.90
CA GLY A 158 -11.92 1.25 10.11
C GLY A 158 -12.46 0.62 8.82
N ALA A 159 -11.77 0.83 7.69
CA ALA A 159 -12.10 0.18 6.43
C ALA A 159 -12.00 -1.35 6.58
N ALA A 160 -12.90 -2.09 5.94
CA ALA A 160 -12.98 -3.53 6.13
C ALA A 160 -11.69 -4.22 5.72
N GLY A 161 -11.03 -4.80 6.72
CA GLY A 161 -9.83 -5.59 6.52
C GLY A 161 -8.55 -4.85 6.28
N PHE A 162 -8.61 -3.52 6.27
CA PHE A 162 -7.42 -2.69 6.25
C PHE A 162 -6.68 -2.87 7.58
N PRO A 163 -5.38 -3.21 7.56
CA PRO A 163 -4.71 -3.65 8.78
C PRO A 163 -4.06 -2.53 9.60
N TRP A 164 -3.93 -1.33 9.01
CA TRP A 164 -3.25 -0.18 9.60
C TRP A 164 -4.24 0.84 10.15
N ASP A 165 -3.71 1.87 10.83
CA ASP A 165 -4.53 2.84 11.55
C ASP A 165 -5.27 3.77 10.56
N TYR A 166 -4.56 4.22 9.52
CA TYR A 166 -5.07 5.21 8.56
C TYR A 166 -4.77 4.83 7.12
N TRP A 167 -5.77 4.91 6.25
CA TRP A 167 -5.54 4.97 4.81
C TRP A 167 -5.64 6.42 4.37
N VAL A 168 -4.49 7.03 4.15
CA VAL A 168 -4.35 8.47 3.94
C VAL A 168 -4.34 8.80 2.46
N PHE A 169 -5.08 9.82 2.08
CA PHE A 169 -5.03 10.48 0.79
C PHE A 169 -4.46 11.87 1.02
N ALA A 170 -3.32 12.16 0.39
CA ALA A 170 -2.58 13.41 0.61
C ALA A 170 -2.61 14.28 -0.65
N GLU A 171 -2.89 15.58 -0.49
CA GLU A 171 -3.02 16.50 -1.62
C GLU A 171 -1.72 16.60 -2.43
N VAL A 172 -1.80 16.13 -3.68
CA VAL A 172 -0.80 16.35 -4.73
C VAL A 172 -1.57 16.69 -6.00
N PRO A 173 -1.54 17.97 -6.44
CA PRO A 173 -2.43 18.47 -7.47
C PRO A 173 -2.12 17.91 -8.86
N GLU A 174 -0.89 17.47 -9.11
CA GLU A 174 -0.55 16.82 -10.36
C GLU A 174 -1.33 15.49 -10.50
N PRO A 175 -1.68 15.05 -11.71
CA PRO A 175 -2.24 13.72 -11.93
C PRO A 175 -1.16 12.63 -12.02
N LYS A 176 -1.57 11.37 -11.88
CA LYS A 176 -0.67 10.22 -12.04
C LYS A 176 -0.14 10.13 -13.46
N THR A 177 1.18 9.96 -13.60
CA THR A 177 1.87 9.93 -14.91
C THR A 177 2.56 8.61 -15.22
N VAL A 178 2.78 7.78 -14.20
CA VAL A 178 3.46 6.48 -14.28
C VAL A 178 2.70 5.43 -13.48
N LYS A 179 2.98 4.15 -13.71
CA LYS A 179 2.42 3.04 -12.93
C LYS A 179 2.90 3.11 -11.47
N ASN A 180 2.02 2.83 -10.50
CA ASN A 180 2.44 2.71 -9.11
C ASN A 180 3.26 1.42 -8.91
N ARG A 181 4.27 1.49 -8.02
CA ARG A 181 5.01 0.29 -7.58
C ARG A 181 4.32 -0.41 -6.42
N LEU A 182 3.71 0.35 -5.53
CA LEU A 182 2.81 -0.20 -4.52
C LEU A 182 1.37 -0.12 -5.02
N HIS A 183 0.63 -1.20 -4.87
CA HIS A 183 -0.81 -1.24 -5.02
C HIS A 183 -1.41 -2.16 -3.95
N TRP A 184 -2.73 -2.25 -3.92
CA TRP A 184 -3.44 -3.10 -2.98
C TRP A 184 -4.38 -4.04 -3.70
N ASP A 185 -4.65 -5.15 -3.05
CA ASP A 185 -5.65 -6.11 -3.46
C ASP A 185 -6.92 -5.91 -2.63
N VAL A 186 -8.06 -6.17 -3.26
CA VAL A 186 -9.34 -6.28 -2.57
C VAL A 186 -10.00 -7.63 -2.86
N ALA A 187 -10.65 -8.20 -1.85
CA ALA A 187 -11.54 -9.33 -1.99
C ALA A 187 -12.97 -8.81 -2.19
N LEU A 188 -13.56 -9.09 -3.34
CA LEU A 188 -14.93 -8.71 -3.67
C LEU A 188 -15.93 -9.44 -2.77
N THR A 189 -17.03 -8.77 -2.46
CA THR A 189 -18.21 -9.41 -1.85
C THR A 189 -18.99 -10.21 -2.90
N ASP A 190 -19.07 -9.69 -4.12
CA ASP A 190 -19.77 -10.28 -5.25
C ASP A 190 -18.79 -11.03 -6.18
N PRO A 191 -19.25 -12.00 -6.98
CA PRO A 191 -18.38 -12.76 -7.90
C PRO A 191 -17.81 -11.93 -9.05
N GLU A 192 -18.32 -10.72 -9.30
CA GLU A 192 -17.95 -9.87 -10.43
C GLU A 192 -17.70 -8.42 -9.96
N PRO A 193 -16.82 -7.64 -10.63
CA PRO A 193 -16.44 -6.30 -10.18
C PRO A 193 -17.46 -5.21 -10.56
N MET A 194 -18.68 -5.58 -10.99
CA MET A 194 -19.65 -4.63 -11.54
C MET A 194 -20.02 -3.52 -10.56
N ALA A 195 -20.08 -3.83 -9.27
CA ALA A 195 -20.33 -2.81 -8.24
C ALA A 195 -19.19 -1.79 -8.13
N LEU A 196 -17.92 -2.20 -8.30
CA LEU A 196 -16.79 -1.28 -8.35
C LEU A 196 -16.86 -0.37 -9.58
N ILE A 197 -17.18 -0.95 -10.74
CA ILE A 197 -17.31 -0.19 -12.00
C ILE A 197 -18.45 0.82 -11.90
N ALA A 198 -19.60 0.40 -11.37
CA ALA A 198 -20.74 1.30 -11.13
C ALA A 198 -20.41 2.42 -10.13
N ALA A 199 -19.49 2.17 -9.19
CA ALA A 199 -18.98 3.18 -8.27
C ALA A 199 -17.95 4.13 -8.89
N GLY A 200 -17.47 3.86 -10.11
CA GLY A 200 -16.52 4.73 -10.83
C GLY A 200 -15.12 4.15 -11.03
N ALA A 201 -14.87 2.89 -10.64
CA ALA A 201 -13.63 2.22 -11.01
C ALA A 201 -13.57 1.97 -12.52
N THR A 202 -12.37 2.04 -13.10
CA THR A 202 -12.12 1.70 -14.50
C THR A 202 -11.54 0.29 -14.59
N LEU A 203 -12.14 -0.59 -15.40
CA LEU A 203 -11.56 -1.90 -15.70
C LEU A 203 -10.33 -1.75 -16.61
N LEU A 204 -9.17 -2.23 -16.15
CA LEU A 204 -7.92 -2.21 -16.91
C LEU A 204 -7.60 -3.58 -17.54
N ARG A 205 -7.92 -4.67 -16.84
CA ARG A 205 -7.64 -6.04 -17.29
C ARG A 205 -8.65 -7.03 -16.72
N GLU A 206 -9.19 -7.90 -17.57
CA GLU A 206 -9.98 -9.08 -17.16
C GLU A 206 -9.08 -10.22 -16.65
N PRO A 207 -9.62 -11.18 -15.87
CA PRO A 207 -8.93 -12.42 -15.54
C PRO A 207 -8.32 -13.10 -16.77
N LEU A 208 -7.10 -13.60 -16.65
CA LEU A 208 -6.41 -14.23 -17.78
C LEU A 208 -6.66 -15.74 -17.84
N ASP A 209 -6.63 -16.40 -16.70
CA ASP A 209 -6.78 -17.84 -16.54
C ASP A 209 -7.15 -18.20 -15.09
N GLU A 210 -7.21 -19.50 -14.77
CA GLU A 210 -7.52 -19.99 -13.42
C GLU A 210 -6.45 -19.60 -12.37
N ALA A 211 -5.19 -19.43 -12.77
CA ALA A 211 -4.12 -18.98 -11.88
C ALA A 211 -4.19 -17.46 -11.67
N HIS A 212 -4.62 -16.72 -12.69
CA HIS A 212 -4.73 -15.25 -12.74
C HIS A 212 -6.19 -14.78 -12.78
N TRP A 213 -6.99 -15.30 -11.85
CA TRP A 213 -8.46 -15.20 -11.83
C TRP A 213 -9.00 -13.86 -11.30
N TRP A 214 -8.16 -12.84 -11.16
CA TRP A 214 -8.52 -11.51 -10.67
C TRP A 214 -8.59 -10.46 -11.78
N TRP A 215 -9.39 -9.43 -11.53
CA TRP A 215 -9.43 -8.22 -12.35
C TRP A 215 -8.36 -7.23 -11.91
N VAL A 216 -7.85 -6.43 -12.83
CA VAL A 216 -7.11 -5.21 -12.52
C VAL A 216 -8.00 -4.03 -12.85
N LEU A 217 -8.21 -3.17 -11.86
CA LEU A 217 -8.98 -1.95 -11.99
C LEU A 217 -8.12 -0.74 -11.62
N ALA A 218 -8.59 0.43 -11.98
CA ALA A 218 -8.13 1.70 -11.43
C ALA A 218 -9.24 2.38 -10.65
N ASP A 219 -8.88 3.03 -9.55
CA ASP A 219 -9.77 3.93 -8.84
C ASP A 219 -10.03 5.22 -9.66
N PRO A 220 -10.91 6.13 -9.19
CA PRO A 220 -11.23 7.37 -9.92
C PRO A 220 -10.03 8.26 -10.29
N GLU A 221 -8.89 8.13 -9.60
CA GLU A 221 -7.66 8.88 -9.88
C GLU A 221 -6.61 8.07 -10.67
N GLY A 222 -6.92 6.85 -11.07
CA GLY A 222 -6.04 6.03 -11.91
C GLY A 222 -5.06 5.17 -11.12
N ASN A 223 -5.22 5.01 -9.80
CA ASN A 223 -4.39 4.10 -9.01
C ASN A 223 -4.84 2.66 -9.25
N GLU A 224 -3.90 1.83 -9.68
CA GLU A 224 -4.17 0.42 -9.95
C GLU A 224 -4.44 -0.35 -8.65
N PHE A 225 -5.38 -1.29 -8.70
CA PHE A 225 -5.63 -2.28 -7.66
C PHE A 225 -6.17 -3.58 -8.26
N CYS A 226 -5.93 -4.71 -7.60
CA CYS A 226 -6.47 -5.99 -8.04
C CYS A 226 -7.75 -6.35 -7.27
N ALA A 227 -8.75 -6.87 -7.95
CA ALA A 227 -9.99 -7.34 -7.33
C ALA A 227 -10.12 -8.86 -7.51
N PHE A 228 -10.16 -9.58 -6.40
CA PHE A 228 -10.30 -11.03 -6.36
C PHE A 228 -11.75 -11.36 -6.07
N ALA A 229 -12.38 -12.22 -6.88
CA ALA A 229 -13.69 -12.76 -6.52
C ALA A 229 -13.61 -13.51 -5.17
N PRO A 230 -14.74 -13.79 -4.51
CA PRO A 230 -14.75 -14.80 -3.46
C PRO A 230 -14.22 -16.12 -4.02
N ARG A 231 -13.26 -16.77 -3.34
CA ARG A 231 -12.91 -18.15 -3.70
C ARG A 231 -14.19 -18.99 -3.57
N PRO A 232 -14.52 -19.85 -4.56
CA PRO A 232 -15.66 -20.74 -4.44
C PRO A 232 -15.53 -21.52 -3.13
N THR A 233 -16.51 -21.40 -2.25
CA THR A 233 -16.64 -22.34 -1.14
C THR A 233 -16.94 -23.70 -1.77
N GLY A 234 -15.94 -24.56 -1.82
CA GLY A 234 -16.12 -25.97 -2.18
C GLY A 234 -17.03 -26.71 -1.21
#